data_AF-A0A3P8ZIP2-F1
#
_entry.id   AF-A0A3P8ZIP2-F1
#
_cell.length_a   1.000
_cell.length_b   1.000
_cell.length_c   1.000
_cell.angle_alpha   90.00
_cell.angle_beta   90.00
_cell.angle_gamma   90.00
#
_symmetry.space_group_name_H-M   'P 1'
#
loop_
_entity.id
_entity.type
_entity.pdbx_description
1 polymer ?
#
loop_
_entity_poly.entity_id
_entity_poly.type
_entity_poly.pdbx_seq_one_letter_code
_entity_poly.pdbx_strand_id
1 'polypeptide(L)'
;MRESWDWSVARGVSAFRCELSGRALLDSRDSEVTVSSSIPGGRPVQPLRSRMPYLLVSTQIRLETGPTMVGDEYSDPAIMNYLGARKTTILGNNFSEYHVDDPPRLVLDKLEKIGFHVVTMTGVGQTLVWCMHKEAA
;
A
#
# COMPACT_ATOMS: atom_id res chain seq x y z
N MET A 1 -38.45 -8.74 -2.61
CA MET A 1 -38.77 -8.23 -1.25
C MET A 1 -37.58 -7.35 -0.86
N ARG A 2 -37.77 -6.03 -0.77
CA ARG A 2 -36.69 -5.07 -0.46
C ARG A 2 -36.57 -4.96 1.05
N GLU A 3 -35.40 -5.25 1.60
CA GLU A 3 -35.13 -5.02 3.02
C GLU A 3 -34.63 -3.59 3.20
N SER A 4 -35.43 -2.82 3.95
CA SER A 4 -35.11 -1.49 4.46
C SER A 4 -34.30 -1.66 5.74
N TRP A 5 -33.10 -1.10 5.80
CA TRP A 5 -32.29 -1.10 7.02
C TRP A 5 -32.28 0.29 7.66
N ASP A 6 -32.71 0.34 8.92
CA ASP A 6 -32.75 1.50 9.81
C ASP A 6 -31.35 1.78 10.36
N TRP A 7 -30.86 3.00 10.17
CA TRP A 7 -29.49 3.44 10.48
C TRP A 7 -29.33 3.85 11.96
N SER A 8 -30.34 3.64 12.80
CA SER A 8 -30.41 4.26 14.13
C SER A 8 -29.82 3.44 15.28
N VAL A 9 -29.17 2.30 15.03
CA VAL A 9 -28.57 1.49 16.10
C VAL A 9 -27.05 1.44 15.97
N ALA A 10 -26.39 2.43 16.57
CA ALA A 10 -24.96 2.39 16.83
C ALA A 10 -24.65 1.32 17.89
N ARG A 11 -24.10 0.18 17.48
CA ARG A 11 -23.43 -0.76 18.38
C ARG A 11 -21.93 -0.73 18.09
N GLY A 12 -21.19 -0.50 19.17
CA GLY A 12 -19.79 -0.10 19.17
C GLY A 12 -18.79 -1.10 18.56
N VAL A 13 -17.60 -0.55 18.33
CA VAL A 13 -16.38 -1.17 17.78
C VAL A 13 -16.57 -1.72 16.37
N SER A 14 -16.29 -0.83 15.42
CA SER A 14 -16.31 -1.06 13.97
C SER A 14 -15.36 -2.19 13.56
N ALA A 15 -15.86 -3.43 13.51
CA ALA A 15 -15.32 -4.47 12.64
C ALA A 15 -16.07 -4.40 11.30
N PHE A 16 -15.56 -3.63 10.34
CA PHE A 16 -16.08 -3.69 8.97
C PHE A 16 -15.60 -4.99 8.33
N ARG A 17 -16.57 -5.83 7.97
CA ARG A 17 -16.39 -7.13 7.32
C ARG A 17 -15.94 -6.91 5.87
N CYS A 18 -14.76 -7.41 5.53
CA CYS A 18 -14.25 -7.47 4.17
C CYS A 18 -14.77 -8.74 3.50
N GLU A 19 -15.67 -8.62 2.52
CA GLU A 19 -16.10 -9.76 1.69
C GLU A 19 -15.14 -9.91 0.50
N LEU A 20 -14.29 -10.93 0.53
CA LEU A 20 -13.49 -11.37 -0.62
C LEU A 20 -14.40 -12.06 -1.64
N SER A 21 -14.65 -11.42 -2.77
CA SER A 21 -15.25 -12.06 -3.95
C SER A 21 -14.18 -12.59 -4.91
N GLY A 22 -13.89 -13.89 -4.82
CA GLY A 22 -13.86 -14.84 -5.94
C GLY A 22 -12.86 -14.76 -7.12
N ARG A 23 -12.13 -15.88 -7.28
CA ARG A 23 -11.80 -16.65 -8.52
C ARG A 23 -10.63 -16.26 -9.45
N ALA A 24 -9.55 -17.04 -9.31
CA ALA A 24 -8.83 -17.87 -10.30
C ALA A 24 -8.85 -17.50 -11.80
N LEU A 25 -7.66 -17.44 -12.42
CA LEU A 25 -7.26 -18.28 -13.58
C LEU A 25 -5.76 -18.09 -13.90
N LEU A 26 -5.03 -19.19 -14.12
CA LEU A 26 -3.71 -19.21 -14.74
C LEU A 26 -3.87 -19.02 -16.26
N ASP A 27 -3.08 -18.15 -16.89
CA ASP A 27 -2.43 -18.51 -18.16
C ASP A 27 -1.20 -17.64 -18.43
N SER A 28 -0.31 -18.22 -19.22
CA SER A 28 1.08 -17.91 -19.46
C SER A 28 1.26 -16.89 -20.58
N ARG A 29 2.43 -16.24 -20.55
CA ARG A 29 3.25 -15.67 -21.65
C ARG A 29 3.50 -14.18 -21.43
N ASP A 30 4.74 -13.83 -21.10
CA ASP A 30 5.45 -12.83 -21.89
C ASP A 30 6.96 -12.82 -21.61
N SER A 31 7.69 -13.25 -22.65
CA SER A 31 8.72 -12.50 -23.36
C SER A 31 9.89 -11.90 -22.56
N GLU A 32 11.01 -12.59 -22.71
CA GLU A 32 12.36 -12.41 -22.20
C GLU A 32 13.05 -11.12 -22.70
N VAL A 33 13.73 -10.40 -21.79
CA VAL A 33 14.81 -9.45 -22.14
C VAL A 33 16.04 -9.83 -21.33
N THR A 34 17.04 -10.35 -22.04
CA THR A 34 18.28 -10.92 -21.50
C THR A 34 19.34 -9.83 -21.28
N VAL A 35 19.80 -9.70 -20.02
CA VAL A 35 21.08 -9.06 -19.71
C VAL A 35 21.98 -10.10 -19.06
N SER A 36 23.00 -10.50 -19.81
CA SER A 36 23.97 -11.52 -19.45
C SER A 36 25.02 -11.00 -18.48
N SER A 37 25.12 -11.60 -17.29
CA SER A 37 26.38 -11.65 -16.54
C SER A 37 26.56 -13.05 -15.97
N SER A 38 27.58 -13.73 -16.47
CA SER A 38 27.91 -15.14 -16.24
C SER A 38 28.52 -15.39 -14.85
N ILE A 39 27.90 -16.25 -14.05
CA ILE A 39 28.52 -16.99 -12.94
C ILE A 39 28.41 -18.49 -13.28
N PRO A 40 29.52 -19.26 -13.31
CA PRO A 40 29.47 -20.68 -13.65
C PRO A 40 28.92 -21.50 -12.47
N GLY A 41 27.77 -22.15 -12.68
CA GLY A 41 27.23 -23.18 -11.77
C GLY A 41 26.16 -22.73 -10.77
N GLY A 42 25.79 -21.44 -10.75
CA GLY A 42 24.62 -20.97 -9.99
C GLY A 42 23.38 -20.92 -10.87
N ARG A 43 22.23 -21.42 -10.41
CA ARG A 43 20.94 -21.07 -11.03
C ARG A 43 20.85 -19.54 -11.10
N PRO A 44 20.30 -18.94 -12.17
CA PRO A 44 20.06 -17.51 -12.20
C PRO A 44 19.20 -17.16 -10.99
N VAL A 45 19.80 -16.45 -10.03
CA VAL A 45 19.04 -15.78 -8.98
C VAL A 45 18.33 -14.67 -9.73
N GLN A 46 17.06 -14.91 -10.08
CA GLN A 46 16.23 -13.87 -10.69
C GLN A 46 16.35 -12.63 -9.80
N PRO A 47 16.64 -11.43 -10.35
CA PRO A 47 16.53 -10.24 -9.54
C PRO A 47 15.11 -10.26 -8.99
N LEU A 48 14.99 -10.35 -7.67
CA LEU A 48 13.72 -10.34 -6.96
C LEU A 48 12.98 -9.12 -7.53
N ARG A 49 11.95 -9.35 -8.35
CA ARG A 49 11.06 -8.29 -8.81
C ARG A 49 10.58 -7.64 -7.52
N SER A 50 11.21 -6.53 -7.12
CA SER A 50 10.89 -5.80 -5.90
C SER A 50 9.61 -5.03 -6.16
N ARG A 51 8.57 -5.74 -6.57
CA ARG A 51 7.26 -5.21 -6.86
C ARG A 51 6.49 -5.43 -5.60
N MET A 52 6.71 -4.55 -4.62
CA MET A 52 5.95 -4.51 -3.37
C MET A 52 4.48 -4.39 -3.75
N PRO A 53 3.72 -5.50 -3.68
CA PRO A 53 2.36 -5.49 -4.20
C PRO A 53 1.44 -4.78 -3.22
N TYR A 54 1.81 -4.74 -1.94
CA TYR A 54 1.06 -4.08 -0.89
C TYR A 54 1.78 -2.84 -0.39
N LEU A 55 0.99 -1.82 -0.07
CA LEU A 55 1.45 -0.59 0.57
C LEU A 55 0.49 -0.24 1.71
N LEU A 56 1.04 0.12 2.86
CA LEU A 56 0.27 0.61 3.99
C LEU A 56 0.47 2.12 4.10
N VAL A 57 -0.62 2.86 3.95
CA VAL A 57 -0.64 4.31 4.11
C VAL A 57 -1.36 4.62 5.41
N SER A 58 -0.82 5.52 6.23
CA SER A 58 -1.50 5.91 7.46
C SER A 58 -1.38 7.40 7.73
N THR A 59 -2.35 7.93 8.46
CA THR A 59 -2.30 9.31 8.94
C THR A 59 -2.99 9.40 10.30
N GLN A 60 -2.54 10.32 11.13
CA GLN A 60 -3.25 10.66 12.36
C GLN A 60 -4.34 11.68 12.04
N ILE A 61 -5.41 11.72 12.84
CA ILE A 61 -6.42 12.77 12.67
C ILE A 61 -5.77 14.17 12.79
N ARG A 62 -6.19 15.15 11.99
CA ARG A 62 -7.37 15.17 11.10
C ARG A 62 -7.00 14.83 9.65
N LEU A 63 -7.92 14.15 8.95
CA LEU A 63 -7.79 13.73 7.54
C LEU A 63 -7.55 14.86 6.53
N GLU A 64 -7.90 16.08 6.91
CA GLU A 64 -7.79 17.27 6.05
C GLU A 64 -6.36 17.83 5.97
N THR A 65 -5.48 17.41 6.88
CA THR A 65 -4.10 17.91 6.98
C THR A 65 -3.13 16.73 7.02
N GLY A 66 -1.96 16.87 6.42
CA GLY A 66 -0.85 15.92 6.64
C GLY A 66 -0.25 16.05 8.05
N PRO A 67 0.74 15.21 8.41
CA PRO A 67 1.50 14.34 7.50
C PRO A 67 0.85 12.96 7.28
N THR A 68 1.10 12.39 6.11
CA THR A 68 0.71 11.03 5.75
C THR A 68 1.97 10.15 5.71
N MET A 69 1.97 9.07 6.48
CA MET A 69 2.99 8.03 6.45
C MET A 69 2.72 7.10 5.27
N VAL A 70 3.72 6.89 4.42
CA VAL A 70 3.56 6.20 3.12
C VAL A 70 4.46 4.99 2.97
N GLY A 71 5.39 4.75 3.90
CA GLY A 71 6.27 3.60 3.83
C GLY A 71 7.21 3.48 5.03
N ASP A 72 7.83 2.31 5.10
CA ASP A 72 8.88 1.94 6.04
C ASP A 72 10.27 2.00 5.36
N GLU A 73 11.31 1.65 6.11
CA GLU A 73 12.71 1.67 5.66
C GLU A 73 12.97 0.88 4.37
N TYR A 74 12.24 -0.21 4.15
CA TYR A 74 12.42 -1.11 3.02
C TYR A 74 11.51 -0.76 1.85
N SER A 75 10.66 0.25 1.96
CA SER A 75 9.74 0.66 0.90
C SER A 75 10.48 1.10 -0.38
N ASP A 76 9.86 0.83 -1.54
CA ASP A 76 10.46 1.10 -2.86
C ASP A 76 10.82 2.58 -3.02
N PRO A 77 12.12 2.94 -3.12
CA PRO A 77 12.56 4.31 -3.25
C PRO A 77 11.96 5.05 -4.46
N ALA A 78 11.64 4.34 -5.55
CA ALA A 78 11.05 4.94 -6.74
C ALA A 78 9.63 5.46 -6.46
N ILE A 79 8.82 4.66 -5.74
CA ILE A 79 7.47 5.05 -5.32
C ILE A 79 7.55 6.18 -4.28
N MET A 80 8.45 6.08 -3.30
CA MET A 80 8.63 7.10 -2.27
C MET A 80 9.04 8.44 -2.88
N ASN A 81 9.95 8.43 -3.87
CA ASN A 81 10.36 9.63 -4.59
C ASN A 81 9.23 10.22 -5.44
N TYR A 82 8.42 9.39 -6.10
CA TYR A 82 7.24 9.84 -6.85
C TYR A 82 6.22 10.56 -5.97
N LEU A 83 6.02 10.07 -4.74
CA LEU A 83 5.15 10.72 -3.76
C LEU A 83 5.72 12.02 -3.19
N GLY A 84 7.03 12.25 -3.34
CA GLY A 84 7.76 13.34 -2.69
C GLY A 84 8.01 13.08 -1.20
N ALA A 85 8.12 11.81 -0.80
CA ALA A 85 8.24 11.42 0.58
C ALA A 85 9.63 11.68 1.14
N ARG A 86 9.69 12.15 2.39
CA ARG A 86 10.93 12.33 3.14
C ARG A 86 11.12 11.16 4.10
N LYS A 87 12.29 10.54 4.04
CA LYS A 87 12.73 9.54 5.03
C LYS A 87 13.12 10.26 6.31
N THR A 88 12.55 9.86 7.44
CA THR A 88 12.88 10.43 8.75
C THR A 88 13.07 9.30 9.75
N THR A 89 14.09 9.47 10.59
CA THR A 89 14.39 8.55 11.69
C THR A 89 14.24 9.36 12.97
N ILE A 90 13.19 9.06 13.75
CA ILE A 90 12.98 9.71 15.05
C ILE A 90 14.09 9.22 16.00
N LEU A 91 14.70 10.16 16.73
CA LEU A 91 15.74 9.83 17.72
C LEU A 91 15.18 8.85 18.75
N GLY A 92 15.81 7.68 18.86
CA GLY A 92 15.38 6.58 19.73
C GLY A 92 14.70 5.41 19.00
N ASN A 93 14.37 5.57 17.70
CA ASN A 93 13.85 4.48 16.89
C ASN A 93 14.99 3.78 16.11
N ASN A 94 14.88 2.46 15.99
CA ASN A 94 15.78 1.65 15.17
C ASN A 94 15.30 1.50 13.71
N PHE A 95 14.27 2.26 13.33
CA PHE A 95 13.64 2.18 12.02
C PHE A 95 13.41 3.58 11.46
N SER A 96 13.41 3.65 10.14
CA SER A 96 13.12 4.88 9.41
C SER A 96 11.76 4.79 8.73
N GLU A 97 11.06 5.91 8.64
CA GLU A 97 9.74 5.97 8.01
C GLU A 97 9.72 7.04 6.93
N TYR A 98 8.90 6.82 5.91
CA TYR A 98 8.63 7.79 4.87
C TYR A 98 7.32 8.51 5.15
N HIS A 99 7.36 9.84 5.14
CA HIS A 99 6.18 10.68 5.28
C HIS A 99 6.12 11.75 4.18
N VAL A 100 4.90 12.19 3.88
CA VAL A 100 4.60 13.34 3.02
C VAL A 100 3.75 14.35 3.79
N ASP A 101 3.91 15.63 3.50
CA ASP A 101 3.09 16.69 4.12
C ASP A 101 1.67 16.77 3.53
N ASP A 102 1.42 16.06 2.43
CA ASP A 102 0.12 16.01 1.77
C ASP A 102 -0.92 15.24 2.62
N PRO A 103 -2.20 15.65 2.59
CA PRO A 103 -3.28 14.88 3.18
C PRO A 103 -3.44 13.51 2.48
N PRO A 104 -3.95 12.48 3.19
CA PRO A 104 -4.06 11.12 2.67
C PRO A 104 -4.84 11.05 1.35
N ARG A 105 -5.85 11.91 1.15
CA ARG A 105 -6.62 11.96 -0.09
C ARG A 105 -5.74 12.19 -1.32
N LEU A 106 -4.80 13.13 -1.26
CA LEU A 106 -3.89 13.42 -2.37
C LEU A 106 -2.88 12.28 -2.59
N VAL A 107 -2.47 11.61 -1.51
CA VAL A 107 -1.57 10.47 -1.58
C VAL A 107 -2.26 9.29 -2.27
N LEU A 108 -3.50 8.98 -1.89
CA LEU A 108 -4.29 7.93 -2.51
C LEU A 108 -4.52 8.21 -4.01
N ASP A 109 -4.84 9.47 -4.38
CA ASP A 109 -4.99 9.87 -5.79
C ASP A 109 -3.68 9.66 -6.60
N LYS A 110 -2.51 9.92 -6.00
CA LYS A 110 -1.20 9.68 -6.63
C LYS A 110 -0.92 8.18 -6.79
N LEU A 111 -1.24 7.39 -5.77
CA LEU A 111 -1.04 5.94 -5.77
C LEU A 111 -1.93 5.22 -6.79
N GLU A 112 -3.15 5.70 -6.99
CA GLU A 112 -4.06 5.18 -8.02
C GLU A 112 -3.49 5.34 -9.44
N LYS A 113 -2.85 6.49 -9.74
CA LYS A 113 -2.21 6.75 -11.04
C LYS A 113 -1.08 5.78 -11.39
N ILE A 114 -0.44 5.19 -10.39
CA ILE A 114 0.64 4.21 -10.59
C ILE A 114 0.13 2.76 -10.45
N GLY A 115 -1.19 2.57 -10.30
CA GLY A 115 -1.87 1.27 -10.32
C GLY A 115 -2.11 0.62 -8.96
N PHE A 116 -2.10 1.36 -7.85
CA PHE A 116 -2.55 0.84 -6.56
C PHE A 116 -4.05 1.09 -6.35
N HIS A 117 -4.73 0.13 -5.75
CA HIS A 117 -6.14 0.21 -5.39
C HIS A 117 -6.33 -0.01 -3.89
N VAL A 118 -7.32 0.68 -3.30
CA VAL A 118 -7.63 0.52 -1.87
C VAL A 118 -8.32 -0.82 -1.69
N VAL A 119 -7.72 -1.70 -0.90
CA VAL A 119 -8.30 -3.00 -0.52
C VAL A 119 -9.15 -2.84 0.73
N THR A 120 -8.62 -2.15 1.74
CA THR A 120 -9.32 -1.96 3.01
C THR A 120 -8.86 -0.68 3.70
N MET A 121 -9.70 -0.17 4.59
CA MET A 121 -9.44 0.96 5.47
C MET A 121 -9.83 0.59 6.89
N THR A 122 -8.99 0.94 7.86
CA THR A 122 -9.26 0.73 9.28
C THR A 122 -8.83 1.92 10.12
N GLY A 123 -9.53 2.14 11.23
CA GLY A 123 -9.17 3.13 12.25
C GLY A 123 -8.66 2.45 13.50
N VAL A 124 -7.50 2.88 13.99
CA VAL A 124 -6.85 2.40 15.22
C VAL A 124 -6.49 3.59 16.09
N GLY A 125 -7.27 3.81 17.16
CA GLY A 125 -7.08 4.96 18.04
C GLY A 125 -7.32 6.29 17.31
N GLN A 126 -6.28 7.09 17.17
CA GLN A 126 -6.30 8.37 16.43
C GLN A 126 -5.70 8.25 15.02
N THR A 127 -5.37 7.03 14.59
CA THR A 127 -4.71 6.76 13.31
C THR A 127 -5.68 6.06 12.36
N LEU A 128 -5.73 6.52 11.10
CA LEU A 128 -6.39 5.82 10.01
C LEU A 128 -5.33 5.16 9.13
N VAL A 129 -5.63 3.93 8.68
CA VAL A 129 -4.74 3.11 7.87
C VAL A 129 -5.49 2.62 6.64
N TRP A 130 -4.89 2.80 5.46
CA TRP A 130 -5.34 2.24 4.19
C TRP A 130 -4.37 1.16 3.74
N CYS A 131 -4.92 -0.01 3.44
CA CYS A 131 -4.20 -1.07 2.77
C CYS A 131 -4.43 -0.93 1.27
N MET A 132 -3.33 -0.76 0.53
CA MET A 132 -3.33 -0.60 -0.91
C MET A 132 -2.69 -1.82 -1.56
N HIS A 133 -3.21 -2.24 -2.72
CA HIS A 133 -2.67 -3.35 -3.49
C HIS A 133 -2.51 -2.97 -4.96
N LYS A 134 -1.36 -3.32 -5.54
CA LYS A 134 -1.08 -3.21 -6.97
C LYS A 134 -1.11 -4.60 -7.58
N GLU A 135 -2.07 -4.82 -8.48
CA GLU A 135 -2.22 -6.10 -9.15
C GLU A 135 -0.97 -6.41 -10.00
N ALA A 136 -0.55 -7.67 -9.93
CA ALA A 136 0.54 -8.18 -10.74
C ALA A 136 0.04 -8.42 -12.18
N ALA A 137 -0.02 -7.35 -12.99
CA ALA A 137 0.05 -7.45 -14.45
C ALA A 137 1.32 -8.15 -14.90
#